data_AF-A0A161S770-F1
#
_entry.id   AF-A0A161S770-F1
#
_cell.length_a   1.000
_cell.length_b   1.000
_cell.length_c   1.000
_cell.angle_alpha   90.00
_cell.angle_beta   90.00
_cell.angle_gamma   90.00
#
_symmetry.space_group_name_H-M   'P 1'
#
loop_
_entity.id
_entity.type
_entity.pdbx_description
1 polymer ?
#
loop_
_entity_poly.entity_id
_entity_poly.type
_entity_poly.pdbx_seq_one_letter_code
_entity_poly.pdbx_strand_id
1 'polypeptide(L)' 'MSEFAEQLDSRIDDVRHRLQDARSAGDDYLVENLIDDLENLLELADRNDVDTGPIVEVIKAETGALPVIPEPEEQS' A
#
# COMPACT_ATOMS: atom_id res chain seq x y z
N MET A 1 -5.19 -19.63 -1.83
CA MET A 1 -4.32 -18.62 -1.20
C MET A 1 -4.10 -19.04 0.25
N SER A 2 -3.07 -18.52 0.93
CA SER A 2 -2.87 -18.81 2.36
C SER A 2 -3.82 -17.96 3.21
N GLU A 3 -4.17 -18.43 4.41
CA GLU A 3 -4.99 -17.68 5.38
C GLU A 3 -4.34 -16.32 5.73
N PHE A 4 -3.01 -16.24 5.68
CA PHE A 4 -2.26 -15.01 5.84
C PHE A 4 -2.52 -14.02 4.70
N ALA A 5 -2.47 -14.48 3.44
CA ALA A 5 -2.72 -13.63 2.28
C ALA A 5 -4.15 -13.08 2.29
N GLU A 6 -5.14 -13.89 2.67
CA GLU A 6 -6.54 -13.46 2.78
C GLU A 6 -6.74 -12.40 3.88
N GLN A 7 -6.09 -12.57 5.03
CA GLN A 7 -6.10 -11.56 6.10
C GLN A 7 -5.41 -10.26 5.69
N LEU A 8 -4.32 -10.36 4.93
CA LEU A 8 -3.58 -9.22 4.45
C LEU A 8 -4.41 -8.41 3.44
N ASP A 9 -5.04 -9.10 2.49
CA ASP A 9 -5.94 -8.52 1.49
C ASP A 9 -7.12 -7.78 2.16
N SER A 10 -7.79 -8.42 3.11
CA SER A 10 -8.87 -7.78 3.89
C SER A 10 -8.40 -6.53 4.62
N ARG A 11 -7.19 -6.55 5.18
CA ARG A 11 -6.66 -5.40 5.92
C ARG A 11 -6.28 -4.24 4.99
N ILE A 12 -5.78 -4.55 3.78
CA ILE A 12 -5.50 -3.55 2.75
C ILE A 12 -6.79 -2.88 2.31
N ASP A 13 -7.84 -3.65 2.02
CA ASP A 13 -9.13 -3.11 1.62
C ASP A 13 -9.78 -2.24 2.70
N ASP A 14 -9.67 -2.63 3.98
CA ASP A 14 -10.13 -1.81 5.10
C ASP A 14 -9.39 -0.48 5.17
N VAL A 15 -8.06 -0.48 5.00
CA VAL A 15 -7.26 0.75 5.02
C VAL A 15 -7.60 1.65 3.84
N ARG A 16 -7.80 1.09 2.64
CA ARG A 16 -8.25 1.85 1.46
C ARG A 16 -9.59 2.54 1.70
N HIS A 17 -10.55 1.84 2.29
CA HIS A 17 -11.86 2.40 2.59
C HIS A 17 -11.74 3.57 3.59
N ARG A 18 -11.02 3.35 4.69
CA ARG A 18 -10.78 4.38 5.71
C ARG A 18 -10.05 5.60 5.16
N LEU A 19 -9.15 5.38 4.20
CA LEU A 19 -8.41 6.46 3.58
C LEU A 19 -9.33 7.33 2.69
N GLN A 20 -10.24 6.70 1.95
CA GLN A 20 -11.27 7.42 1.19
C GLN A 20 -12.18 8.25 2.12
N ASP A 21 -12.56 7.70 3.27
CA ASP A 21 -13.35 8.41 4.28
C ASP A 21 -12.57 9.59 4.89
N ALA A 22 -11.30 9.37 5.26
CA ALA A 22 -10.43 10.40 5.81
C ALA A 22 -10.23 11.58 4.83
N ARG A 23 -10.03 11.29 3.55
CA ARG A 23 -9.97 12.28 2.47
C ARG A 23 -11.27 13.07 2.35
N SER A 24 -12.40 12.37 2.39
CA SER A 24 -13.73 13.00 2.29
C SER A 24 -14.02 13.89 3.50
N ALA A 25 -13.47 13.56 4.66
CA ALA A 25 -13.58 14.34 5.89
C ALA A 25 -12.54 15.48 5.99
N GLY A 26 -11.51 15.50 5.14
CA GLY A 26 -10.39 16.44 5.25
C GLY A 26 -9.48 16.17 6.46
N ASP A 27 -9.41 14.92 6.91
CA ASP A 27 -8.56 14.51 8.04
C ASP A 27 -7.16 14.12 7.54
N ASP A 28 -6.34 15.13 7.25
CA ASP A 28 -4.99 14.95 6.70
C ASP A 28 -4.09 14.11 7.63
N TYR A 29 -4.24 14.25 8.94
CA TYR A 29 -3.48 13.46 9.92
C TYR A 29 -3.84 11.97 9.82
N LEU A 30 -5.13 11.64 9.73
CA LEU A 30 -5.55 10.26 9.56
C LEU A 30 -5.09 9.69 8.21
N VAL A 31 -5.11 10.49 7.14
CA VAL A 31 -4.57 10.09 5.83
C VAL A 31 -3.09 9.72 5.94
N GLU A 32 -2.26 10.56 6.56
CA GLU A 32 -0.82 10.27 6.73
C GLU A 32 -0.59 8.96 7.50
N ASN A 33 -1.29 8.76 8.63
CA ASN A 33 -1.15 7.53 9.41
C ASN A 33 -1.60 6.27 8.63
N LEU A 34 -2.64 6.38 7.79
CA LEU A 34 -3.11 5.26 6.98
C LEU A 34 -2.16 4.93 5.82
N ILE A 35 -1.43 5.92 5.30
CA ILE A 35 -0.36 5.69 4.33
C ILE A 35 0.80 4.95 5.00
N ASP A 36 1.23 5.38 6.18
CA ASP A 36 2.27 4.68 6.96
C ASP A 36 1.86 3.22 7.27
N ASP A 37 0.58 2.99 7.60
CA ASP A 37 0.03 1.65 7.80
C ASP A 37 0.12 0.80 6.52
N LEU A 38 -0.15 1.37 5.33
CA LEU A 38 0.00 0.66 4.05
C LEU A 38 1.46 0.32 3.75
N GLU A 39 2.40 1.22 4.04
CA GLU A 39 3.84 0.96 3.88
C GLU A 39 4.30 -0.20 4.78
N ASN A 40 3.82 -0.27 6.03
CA ASN A 40 4.09 -1.39 6.92
C ASN A 40 3.51 -2.71 6.40
N LEU A 41 2.30 -2.68 5.83
CA LEU A 41 1.67 -3.86 5.21
C LEU A 41 2.41 -4.30 3.95
N LEU A 42 2.96 -3.36 3.17
CA LEU A 42 3.77 -3.62 2.00
C LEU A 42 5.03 -4.42 2.37
N GLU A 43 5.77 -3.99 3.40
CA GLU A 43 6.94 -4.72 3.89
C GLU A 43 6.57 -6.14 4.36
N LEU A 44 5.42 -6.28 4.99
CA LEU A 44 4.96 -7.58 5.49
C LEU A 44 4.56 -8.51 4.34
N ALA A 45 3.87 -8.00 3.32
CA ALA A 45 3.50 -8.73 2.12
C ALA A 45 4.75 -9.24 1.36
N ASP A 46 5.73 -8.35 1.15
CA ASP A 46 6.99 -8.67 0.46
C ASP A 46 7.77 -9.78 1.17
N ARG A 47 7.89 -9.71 2.51
CA ARG A 47 8.57 -10.74 3.31
C ARG A 47 7.89 -12.11 3.30
N ASN A 48 6.63 -12.19 2.86
CA ASN A 48 5.83 -13.41 2.87
C ASN A 48 5.40 -13.86 1.46
N ASP A 49 6.06 -13.36 0.39
CA ASP A 49 5.76 -13.67 -1.01
C ASP A 49 4.29 -13.44 -1.40
N VAL A 50 3.66 -12.40 -0.82
CA VAL A 50 2.29 -11.97 -1.19
C VAL A 50 2.39 -10.84 -2.22
N ASP A 51 1.50 -10.85 -3.21
CA ASP A 51 1.46 -9.81 -4.25
C ASP A 51 1.23 -8.42 -3.63
N THR A 52 2.19 -7.54 -3.85
CA THR A 52 2.24 -6.17 -3.33
C THR A 52 1.72 -5.14 -4.32
N GLY A 53 1.48 -5.52 -5.58
CA GLY A 53 1.07 -4.60 -6.66
C GLY A 53 -0.10 -3.68 -6.27
N PRO A 54 -1.20 -4.22 -5.72
CA PRO A 54 -2.35 -3.40 -5.29
C PRO A 54 -2.02 -2.37 -4.21
N ILE A 55 -1.15 -2.71 -3.23
CA ILE A 55 -0.76 -1.79 -2.15
C ILE A 55 0.06 -0.63 -2.70
N VAL A 56 1.02 -0.95 -3.58
CA VAL A 56 1.90 0.03 -4.21
C VAL A 56 1.09 1.03 -5.05
N GLU A 57 0.05 0.59 -5.76
CA GLU A 57 -0.82 1.49 -6.53
C GLU A 57 -1.56 2.49 -5.64
N VAL A 58 -2.04 2.05 -4.48
CA VAL A 58 -2.73 2.93 -3.52
C VAL A 58 -1.77 3.96 -2.94
N ILE A 59 -0.61 3.54 -2.45
CA ILE A 59 0.39 4.48 -1.89
C ILE A 59 0.79 5.52 -2.94
N LYS A 60 1.00 5.11 -4.20
CA LYS A 60 1.31 6.02 -5.31
C LYS A 60 0.19 7.05 -5.55
N ALA A 61 -1.06 6.59 -5.57
CA ALA A 61 -2.21 7.48 -5.76
C ALA A 61 -2.32 8.53 -4.65
N GLU A 62 -2.00 8.14 -3.41
CA GLU A 62 -2.20 8.99 -2.24
C GLU A 62 -1.07 9.96 -1.94
N THR A 63 0.17 9.55 -2.22
CA THR A 63 1.36 10.38 -2.02
C THR A 63 1.70 11.24 -3.23
N GLY A 64 1.07 10.97 -4.37
CA GLY A 64 1.47 11.55 -5.66
C GLY A 64 2.86 11.11 -6.11
N ALA A 65 3.43 10.05 -5.52
CA ALA A 65 4.72 9.52 -5.91
C ALA A 65 4.66 8.97 -7.35
N LEU A 66 5.47 9.56 -8.23
CA LEU A 66 5.70 9.04 -9.58
C LEU A 66 6.36 7.65 -9.47
N PRO A 67 6.04 6.69 -10.37
CA PRO A 67 6.69 5.39 -10.34
C PRO A 67 8.20 5.55 -10.51
N VAL A 68 8.95 5.12 -9.49
CA VAL A 68 10.38 4.83 -9.66
C VAL A 68 10.43 3.59 -10.56
N ILE A 69 10.64 3.80 -11.85
CA ILE A 69 10.95 2.71 -12.77
C ILE A 69 12.35 2.24 -12.36
N PRO A 70 12.52 0.99 -11.88
CA PRO A 70 13.86 0.48 -11.61
C PRO A 70 14.64 0.56 -12.92
N GLU A 71 15.82 1.21 -12.86
CA GLU A 71 16.72 1.26 -14.01
C GLU A 71 16.98 -0.20 -14.42
N PRO A 72 16.89 -0.54 -15.73
CA PRO A 72 17.17 -1.89 -16.17
C PRO A 72 18.57 -2.26 -15.70
N GLU A 73 18.69 -3.36 -14.95
CA GLU A 73 20.00 -3.88 -14.51
C GLU A 73 20.90 -3.98 -15.75
N GLU A 74 21.91 -3.12 -15.83
CA GLU A 74 22.97 -3.24 -16.83
C GLU A 74 23.69 -4.56 -16.54
N GLN A 75 23.25 -5.62 -17.23
CA GLN A 75 23.96 -6.89 -17.27
C GLN A 75 25.37 -6.63 -17.78
N SER A 76 26.32 -6.63 -16.86
CA SER A 76 27.75 -6.47 -17.11
C SER A 76 28.37 -7.77 -17.62
#